data_AF-A0AAV9PUZ4-F1
#
_entry.id   AF-A0AAV9PUZ4-F1
#
_cell.length_a   1.000
_cell.length_b   1.000
_cell.length_c   1.000
_cell.angle_alpha   90.00
_cell.angle_beta   90.00
_cell.angle_gamma   90.00
#
_symmetry.space_group_name_H-M   'P 1'
#
loop_
_entity.id
_entity.type
_entity.pdbx_description
1 polymer ?
#
loop_
_entity_poly.entity_id
_entity_poly.type
_entity_poly.pdbx_seq_one_letter_code
_entity_poly.pdbx_strand_id
1 'polypeptide(L)'
;MPSSLSSRRGRSRTNSTTNPELLWVNRTPESETLSTTRQEREELRTITSHARQWRAALRRQQRLYSAQTEATRAQRVVGWGRPGALSETSSAETSAAPSPPALALATTTTGTMADQFAYLETPNDGWWSPNAFQYSVQVWLPDVFRDLDLTEDTWPSSSNSSQSIPDTINRIVQGCLGNRMHMYALLAASSGLKKFVLRQQLDRHDAPEYCMGKALQHLRHYLSGPTHPAPRVDELLIFDLMALSIFELYVDNPEGARTHFNMVHHLEQMLGGAENLEPALRALCRSWDLLVAGASGEPPLVGLTWDPGSLPSAQMREVISPELARHGIVPSGVGLIHYAQHAGTVHSELRTAVIDAVQWFQVMQHCQLRNHVPSPTQWWARRRAYALAHRLLSISSPSPLPQAGSPGGQVKAEALLSECLRQALLLVISDMGAMPEATDSDATSACARESSRFSFSWADPGRLCQALIKFTESMEREDWQDEHGEKVLWMACLGAQLAERDEDRDWCLGLARDLARRQGLSRGLDGLVQLMARYIHRCEPTGVPRVSGLEDVWDDRA
;
A
#
# COMPACT_ATOMS: atom_id res chain seq x y z
N MET A 1 41.65 -25.43 -69.36
CA MET A 1 40.35 -24.72 -69.40
C MET A 1 39.36 -25.60 -68.65
N PRO A 2 39.09 -25.29 -67.36
CA PRO A 2 38.11 -24.27 -67.05
C PRO A 2 38.60 -23.24 -66.02
N SER A 3 37.85 -22.14 -66.02
CA SER A 3 38.19 -20.81 -65.54
C SER A 3 37.83 -20.56 -64.08
N SER A 4 38.83 -20.03 -63.38
CA SER A 4 38.77 -18.87 -62.47
C SER A 4 37.97 -18.96 -61.16
N LEU A 5 38.77 -19.09 -60.10
CA LEU A 5 38.50 -18.77 -58.70
C LEU A 5 38.16 -17.28 -58.51
N SER A 6 37.13 -17.00 -57.69
CA SER A 6 37.00 -15.72 -56.99
C SER A 6 36.75 -15.98 -55.52
N SER A 7 37.70 -15.51 -54.71
CA SER A 7 37.76 -15.63 -53.26
C SER A 7 36.72 -14.72 -52.60
N ARG A 8 35.81 -15.30 -51.81
CA ARG A 8 35.10 -14.56 -50.75
C ARG A 8 35.65 -14.97 -49.39
N ARG A 9 36.45 -14.07 -48.82
CA ARG A 9 36.95 -14.10 -47.45
C ARG A 9 35.81 -14.41 -46.47
N GLY A 10 35.97 -15.49 -45.72
CA GLY A 10 35.22 -15.73 -44.50
C GLY A 10 35.54 -14.64 -43.48
N ARG A 11 34.50 -14.00 -42.96
CA ARG A 11 34.60 -13.21 -41.73
C ARG A 11 34.20 -14.15 -40.60
N SER A 12 35.18 -14.47 -39.75
CA SER A 12 35.00 -15.19 -38.50
C SER A 12 33.87 -14.54 -37.70
N ARG A 13 32.81 -15.30 -37.43
CA ARG A 13 31.73 -14.95 -36.52
C ARG A 13 32.29 -15.06 -35.11
N THR A 14 32.61 -13.94 -34.49
CA THR A 14 32.86 -13.89 -33.06
C THR A 14 31.55 -14.15 -32.34
N ASN A 15 31.45 -15.28 -31.65
CA ASN A 15 30.35 -15.56 -30.72
C ASN A 15 30.36 -14.50 -29.62
N SER A 16 29.47 -13.52 -29.72
CA SER A 16 29.14 -12.65 -28.59
C SER A 16 28.21 -13.42 -27.66
N THR A 17 28.76 -13.94 -26.57
CA THR A 17 27.99 -14.39 -25.40
C THR A 17 27.40 -13.15 -24.71
N THR A 18 26.33 -12.60 -25.28
CA THR A 18 25.45 -11.62 -24.63
C THR A 18 24.28 -12.39 -24.04
N ASN A 19 24.04 -12.25 -22.73
CA ASN A 19 22.96 -12.91 -22.03
C ASN A 19 21.61 -12.50 -22.66
N PRO A 20 20.86 -13.40 -23.30
CA PRO A 20 19.61 -13.06 -23.99
C PRO A 20 18.51 -12.62 -23.01
N GLU A 21 18.65 -12.96 -21.73
CA GLU A 21 17.75 -12.61 -20.62
C GLU A 21 17.79 -11.16 -20.15
N LEU A 22 18.60 -10.29 -20.75
CA LEU A 22 18.62 -8.85 -20.43
C LEU A 22 18.63 -7.97 -21.69
N LEU A 23 18.45 -8.59 -22.87
CA LEU A 23 18.46 -7.96 -24.20
C LEU A 23 17.15 -7.22 -24.55
N TRP A 24 16.45 -6.77 -23.52
CA TRP A 24 15.07 -6.27 -23.54
C TRP A 24 14.99 -4.75 -23.75
N VAL A 25 16.05 -4.00 -23.47
CA VAL A 25 15.93 -2.53 -23.29
C VAL A 25 16.55 -1.70 -24.43
N ASN A 26 16.98 -2.30 -25.56
CA ASN A 26 17.34 -1.54 -26.77
C ASN A 26 17.03 -2.32 -28.06
N ARG A 27 16.21 -1.74 -28.94
CA ARG A 27 16.11 -2.19 -30.35
C ARG A 27 17.06 -1.36 -31.23
N THR A 28 17.91 -2.04 -31.99
CA THR A 28 18.43 -1.54 -33.28
C THR A 28 17.71 -2.29 -34.41
N PRO A 29 17.71 -1.80 -35.67
CA PRO A 29 17.06 -2.49 -36.79
C PRO A 29 17.59 -3.93 -37.01
N GLU A 30 18.77 -4.24 -36.49
CA GLU A 30 19.40 -5.56 -36.60
C GLU A 30 18.97 -6.54 -35.49
N SER A 31 18.35 -6.06 -34.40
CA SER A 31 17.98 -6.88 -33.22
C SER A 31 16.57 -7.48 -33.28
N GLU A 32 15.83 -7.33 -34.39
CA GLU A 32 14.46 -7.85 -34.55
C GLU A 32 14.37 -9.39 -34.64
N THR A 33 15.50 -10.08 -34.78
CA THR A 33 15.54 -11.52 -35.06
C THR A 33 15.87 -12.41 -33.86
N LEU A 34 16.12 -11.86 -32.66
CA LEU A 34 16.76 -12.62 -31.55
C LEU A 34 16.06 -12.62 -30.17
N SER A 35 14.82 -12.18 -30.01
CA SER A 35 14.09 -12.32 -28.71
C SER A 35 13.08 -13.48 -28.72
N THR A 36 13.16 -14.35 -27.71
CA THR A 36 12.57 -15.71 -27.69
C THR A 36 11.18 -15.85 -27.06
N THR A 37 10.52 -14.84 -26.49
CA THR A 37 9.07 -14.97 -26.19
C THR A 37 8.25 -13.71 -26.48
N ARG A 38 6.96 -13.90 -26.80
CA ARG A 38 6.00 -12.83 -27.10
C ARG A 38 5.62 -12.01 -25.85
N GLN A 39 5.75 -12.60 -24.67
CA GLN A 39 5.34 -12.02 -23.38
C GLN A 39 6.30 -10.90 -22.94
N GLU A 40 7.62 -11.15 -23.00
CA GLU A 40 8.66 -10.16 -22.69
C GLU A 40 8.57 -8.92 -23.62
N ARG A 41 8.15 -9.13 -24.88
CA ARG A 41 7.92 -8.03 -25.85
C ARG A 41 6.75 -7.12 -25.48
N GLU A 42 5.75 -7.63 -24.79
CA GLU A 42 4.57 -6.86 -24.38
C GLU A 42 4.88 -6.04 -23.13
N GLU A 43 5.55 -6.62 -22.14
CA GLU A 43 5.93 -5.96 -20.88
C GLU A 43 6.82 -4.71 -21.09
N LEU A 44 7.76 -4.77 -22.04
CA LEU A 44 8.60 -3.63 -22.42
C LEU A 44 7.83 -2.50 -23.13
N ARG A 45 6.86 -2.87 -23.98
CA ARG A 45 5.96 -1.88 -24.58
C ARG A 45 5.14 -1.23 -23.49
N THR A 46 4.72 -1.99 -22.49
CA THR A 46 4.01 -1.45 -21.32
C THR A 46 4.88 -0.45 -20.58
N ILE A 47 6.13 -0.74 -20.21
CA ILE A 47 7.00 0.20 -19.46
C ILE A 47 7.34 1.45 -20.28
N THR A 48 7.70 1.28 -21.55
CA THR A 48 8.07 2.43 -22.40
C THR A 48 6.87 3.27 -22.79
N SER A 49 5.70 2.65 -23.01
CA SER A 49 4.43 3.33 -23.20
C SER A 49 4.01 4.04 -21.93
N HIS A 50 4.05 3.35 -20.78
CA HIS A 50 3.71 3.89 -19.47
C HIS A 50 4.54 5.12 -19.16
N ALA A 51 5.87 5.09 -19.28
CA ALA A 51 6.66 6.29 -18.99
C ALA A 51 6.44 7.43 -20.00
N ARG A 52 6.04 7.14 -21.25
CA ARG A 52 5.62 8.17 -22.21
C ARG A 52 4.27 8.76 -21.81
N GLN A 53 3.32 7.92 -21.40
CA GLN A 53 2.01 8.29 -20.88
C GLN A 53 2.15 9.09 -19.59
N TRP A 54 2.99 8.67 -18.64
CA TRP A 54 3.31 9.38 -17.40
C TRP A 54 3.87 10.77 -17.67
N ARG A 55 4.87 10.90 -18.56
CA ARG A 55 5.35 12.24 -18.97
C ARG A 55 4.28 13.08 -19.65
N ALA A 56 3.30 12.48 -20.30
CA ALA A 56 2.17 13.20 -20.89
C ALA A 56 1.16 13.61 -19.81
N ALA A 57 0.85 12.72 -18.86
CA ALA A 57 -0.02 12.96 -17.71
C ALA A 57 0.57 14.03 -16.78
N LEU A 58 1.85 13.94 -16.45
CA LEU A 58 2.58 14.96 -15.68
C LEU A 58 2.52 16.32 -16.37
N ARG A 59 2.73 16.38 -17.69
CA ARG A 59 2.59 17.63 -18.46
C ARG A 59 1.16 18.16 -18.43
N ARG A 60 0.13 17.31 -18.37
CA ARG A 60 -1.26 17.73 -18.20
C ARG A 60 -1.51 18.26 -16.78
N GLN A 61 -1.03 17.56 -15.76
CA GLN A 61 -1.17 17.98 -14.36
C GLN A 61 -0.46 19.31 -14.09
N GLN A 62 0.76 19.49 -14.62
CA GLN A 62 1.48 20.76 -14.55
C GLN A 62 0.70 21.91 -15.22
N ARG A 63 0.05 21.65 -16.37
CA ARG A 63 -0.81 22.66 -17.04
C ARG A 63 -2.06 23.01 -16.22
N LEU A 64 -2.67 22.01 -15.58
CA LEU A 64 -3.84 22.24 -14.71
C LEU A 64 -3.45 23.05 -13.48
N TYR A 65 -2.33 22.70 -12.85
CA TYR A 65 -1.82 23.44 -11.70
C TYR A 65 -1.41 24.88 -12.06
N SER A 66 -0.74 25.08 -13.20
CA SER A 66 -0.41 26.43 -13.67
C SER A 66 -1.67 27.23 -13.98
N ALA A 67 -2.67 26.62 -14.62
CA ALA A 67 -3.95 27.27 -14.91
C ALA A 67 -4.73 27.61 -13.63
N GLN A 68 -4.71 26.73 -12.61
CA GLN A 68 -5.32 27.00 -11.31
C GLN A 68 -4.62 28.16 -10.60
N THR A 69 -3.29 28.17 -10.60
CA THR A 69 -2.49 29.24 -9.98
C THR A 69 -2.71 30.57 -10.71
N GLU A 70 -2.79 30.54 -12.04
CA GLU A 70 -3.09 31.71 -12.87
C GLU A 70 -4.53 32.20 -12.64
N ALA A 71 -5.51 31.31 -12.51
CA ALA A 71 -6.89 31.65 -12.17
C ALA A 71 -6.99 32.28 -10.76
N THR A 72 -6.31 31.72 -9.75
CA THR A 72 -6.25 32.31 -8.41
C THR A 72 -5.55 33.67 -8.41
N ARG A 73 -4.49 33.84 -9.20
CA ARG A 73 -3.81 35.12 -9.39
C ARG A 73 -4.71 36.13 -10.09
N ALA A 74 -5.43 35.73 -11.13
CA ALA A 74 -6.40 36.58 -11.82
C ALA A 74 -7.55 36.99 -10.88
N GLN A 75 -8.07 36.08 -10.07
CA GLN A 75 -9.09 36.39 -9.05
C GLN A 75 -8.61 37.43 -8.02
N ARG A 76 -7.32 37.40 -7.64
CA ARG A 76 -6.71 38.43 -6.78
C ARG A 76 -6.57 39.78 -7.51
N VAL A 77 -6.21 39.79 -8.79
CA VAL A 77 -6.02 41.01 -9.58
C VAL A 77 -7.35 41.71 -9.90
N VAL A 78 -8.43 40.95 -10.11
CA VAL A 78 -9.75 41.51 -10.46
C VAL A 78 -10.57 41.88 -9.20
N GLY A 79 -10.03 41.70 -7.99
CA GLY A 79 -10.67 42.16 -6.74
C GLY A 79 -11.91 41.36 -6.31
N TRP A 80 -12.09 40.13 -6.81
CA TRP A 80 -13.21 39.25 -6.42
C TRP A 80 -12.92 38.42 -5.15
N GLY A 81 -11.74 38.59 -4.55
CA GLY A 81 -11.44 38.02 -3.23
C GLY A 81 -12.17 38.81 -2.14
N ARG A 82 -13.07 38.16 -1.40
CA ARG A 82 -13.73 38.75 -0.23
C ARG A 82 -12.70 39.39 0.72
N PRO A 83 -12.88 40.66 1.14
CA PRO A 83 -12.03 41.27 2.15
C PRO A 83 -12.40 40.71 3.53
N GLY A 84 -11.56 39.82 4.05
CA GLY A 84 -11.68 39.27 5.40
C GLY A 84 -10.34 39.28 6.12
N ALA A 85 -10.15 40.31 6.95
CA ALA A 85 -9.21 40.42 8.08
C ALA A 85 -7.75 40.00 7.86
N LEU A 86 -6.93 40.95 7.40
CA LEU A 86 -5.49 40.99 7.72
C LEU A 86 -5.33 41.75 9.04
N SER A 87 -4.98 41.04 10.11
CA SER A 87 -4.40 41.64 11.30
C SER A 87 -2.89 41.60 11.16
N GLU A 88 -2.31 42.76 10.89
CA GLU A 88 -0.89 43.02 11.03
C GLU A 88 -0.54 42.99 12.52
N THR A 89 0.33 42.08 12.95
CA THR A 89 1.23 42.34 14.08
C THR A 89 2.61 41.83 13.74
N SER A 90 3.56 42.73 13.93
CA SER A 90 5.00 42.61 13.70
C SER A 90 5.71 42.28 15.01
N SER A 91 6.90 41.69 14.86
CA SER A 91 8.09 41.77 15.74
C SER A 91 8.36 40.64 16.74
N ALA A 92 9.26 39.76 16.30
CA ALA A 92 10.62 39.54 16.83
C ALA A 92 10.87 39.04 18.28
N GLU A 93 11.72 38.00 18.28
CA GLU A 93 12.78 37.64 19.26
C GLU A 93 12.56 36.54 20.31
N THR A 94 13.54 35.63 20.28
CA THR A 94 14.14 34.79 21.33
C THR A 94 13.29 33.74 22.05
N SER A 95 13.51 32.47 21.69
CA SER A 95 13.90 31.42 22.65
C SER A 95 14.45 30.20 21.93
N ALA A 96 15.75 30.01 22.05
CA ALA A 96 16.41 28.74 21.78
C ALA A 96 16.09 27.77 22.94
N ALA A 97 15.45 26.64 22.63
CA ALA A 97 15.37 25.49 23.51
C ALA A 97 16.08 24.31 22.81
N PRO A 98 16.79 23.45 23.57
CA PRO A 98 17.71 22.48 23.00
C PRO A 98 16.96 21.31 22.38
N SER A 99 17.39 20.90 21.19
CA SER A 99 16.96 19.65 20.56
C SER A 99 17.28 18.45 21.46
N PRO A 100 16.40 17.42 21.53
CA PRO A 100 16.73 16.18 22.22
C PRO A 100 17.91 15.47 21.54
N PRO A 101 18.69 14.65 22.28
CA PRO A 101 19.94 14.09 21.78
C PRO A 101 19.64 13.11 20.63
N ALA A 102 20.16 13.42 19.44
CA ALA A 102 20.20 12.48 18.34
C ALA A 102 21.01 11.25 18.77
N LEU A 103 20.41 10.06 18.62
CA LEU A 103 21.12 8.80 18.71
C LEU A 103 22.24 8.80 17.66
N ALA A 104 23.48 8.90 18.14
CA ALA A 104 24.68 8.85 17.34
C ALA A 104 24.88 7.42 16.79
N LEU A 105 24.29 7.13 15.63
CA LEU A 105 24.66 5.98 14.80
C LEU A 105 25.58 6.47 13.67
N ALA A 106 26.87 6.23 13.89
CA ALA A 106 27.96 6.11 12.93
C ALA A 106 28.06 7.16 11.80
N THR A 107 28.66 8.32 12.09
CA THR A 107 29.39 9.12 11.09
C THR A 107 30.89 9.08 11.40
N THR A 108 31.57 8.09 10.83
CA THR A 108 33.04 8.17 10.61
C THR A 108 33.29 8.32 9.12
N THR A 109 32.90 9.47 8.58
CA THR A 109 33.36 9.93 7.26
C THR A 109 33.73 11.40 7.39
N THR A 110 35.01 11.67 7.64
CA THR A 110 35.61 13.01 7.67
C THR A 110 35.69 13.59 6.25
N GLY A 111 34.55 13.99 5.70
CA GLY A 111 34.43 14.75 4.46
C GLY A 111 33.29 15.76 4.59
N THR A 112 33.49 16.98 4.12
CA THR A 112 32.48 18.04 4.07
C THR A 112 31.22 17.50 3.38
N MET A 113 30.03 17.63 3.98
CA MET A 113 28.74 17.16 3.40
C MET A 113 28.53 17.63 1.95
N ALA A 114 29.12 18.77 1.55
CA ALA A 114 29.10 19.29 0.19
C ALA A 114 29.81 18.37 -0.84
N ASP A 115 30.87 17.65 -0.46
CA ASP A 115 31.61 16.75 -1.36
C ASP A 115 30.85 15.43 -1.62
N GLN A 116 29.97 15.02 -0.70
CA GLN A 116 29.21 13.77 -0.82
C GLN A 116 28.11 13.84 -1.89
N PHE A 117 27.72 15.03 -2.35
CA PHE A 117 26.70 15.24 -3.39
C PHE A 117 27.25 15.77 -4.71
N ALA A 118 28.59 15.79 -4.87
CA ALA A 118 29.28 16.25 -6.09
C ALA A 118 28.89 15.48 -7.37
N TYR A 119 28.04 14.45 -7.28
CA TYR A 119 27.54 13.73 -8.44
C TYR A 119 26.07 14.02 -8.77
N LEU A 120 25.31 14.73 -7.93
CA LEU A 120 23.99 15.25 -8.30
C LEU A 120 24.09 16.54 -9.14
N GLU A 121 25.31 16.92 -9.53
CA GLU A 121 25.70 18.19 -10.14
C GLU A 121 24.96 18.52 -11.45
N THR A 122 23.79 19.15 -11.28
CA THR A 122 23.64 20.49 -11.80
C THR A 122 23.75 21.48 -10.63
N PRO A 123 24.26 22.72 -10.81
CA PRO A 123 24.30 23.72 -9.75
C PRO A 123 22.95 23.97 -9.06
N ASN A 124 21.85 23.66 -9.78
CA ASN A 124 20.48 23.77 -9.29
C ASN A 124 20.07 22.66 -8.32
N ASP A 125 20.82 21.56 -8.22
CA ASP A 125 20.45 20.43 -7.37
C ASP A 125 21.10 20.49 -5.98
N GLY A 126 22.25 21.17 -5.84
CA GLY A 126 23.03 21.19 -4.61
C GLY A 126 22.37 21.88 -3.41
N TRP A 127 21.40 22.78 -3.62
CA TRP A 127 20.79 23.54 -2.53
C TRP A 127 19.62 22.82 -1.83
N TRP A 128 18.90 21.93 -2.52
CA TRP A 128 17.72 21.23 -1.96
C TRP A 128 17.99 19.75 -1.68
N SER A 129 18.87 19.11 -2.45
CA SER A 129 19.11 17.66 -2.36
C SER A 129 19.67 17.18 -1.02
N PRO A 130 20.53 17.93 -0.29
CA PRO A 130 21.00 17.48 1.02
C PRO A 130 19.87 17.35 2.05
N ASN A 131 18.94 18.31 2.08
CA ASN A 131 17.79 18.28 2.98
C ASN A 131 16.82 17.14 2.64
N ALA A 132 16.59 16.92 1.34
CA ALA A 132 15.74 15.81 0.88
C ALA A 132 16.36 14.46 1.21
N PHE A 133 17.68 14.30 1.04
CA PHE A 133 18.39 13.08 1.40
C PHE A 133 18.40 12.86 2.91
N GLN A 134 18.68 13.91 3.70
CA GLN A 134 18.63 13.84 5.16
C GLN A 134 17.27 13.34 5.65
N TYR A 135 16.16 13.88 5.11
CA TYR A 135 14.82 13.38 5.44
C TYR A 135 14.62 11.92 5.04
N SER A 136 15.12 11.53 3.86
CA SER A 136 15.02 10.16 3.37
C SER A 136 15.67 9.18 4.35
N VAL A 137 16.85 9.51 4.86
CA VAL A 137 17.63 8.65 5.76
C VAL A 137 17.12 8.69 7.19
N GLN A 138 16.76 9.87 7.70
CA GLN A 138 16.42 10.04 9.12
C GLN A 138 14.95 9.75 9.44
N VAL A 139 14.07 9.84 8.44
CA VAL A 139 12.62 9.71 8.65
C VAL A 139 12.04 8.62 7.76
N TRP A 140 12.17 8.75 6.44
CA TRP A 140 11.45 7.87 5.51
C TRP A 140 11.91 6.42 5.56
N LEU A 141 13.22 6.15 5.49
CA LEU A 141 13.74 4.77 5.55
C LEU A 141 13.39 4.08 6.89
N PRO A 142 13.65 4.68 8.07
CA PRO A 142 13.22 4.09 9.35
C PRO A 142 11.71 3.84 9.45
N ASP A 143 10.90 4.72 8.85
CA ASP A 143 9.44 4.59 8.84
C ASP A 143 8.96 3.45 7.93
N VAL A 144 9.51 3.33 6.72
CA VAL A 144 9.18 2.26 5.77
C VAL A 144 9.58 0.88 6.28
N PHE A 145 10.72 0.79 6.98
CA PHE A 145 11.16 -0.46 7.59
C PHE A 145 10.56 -0.70 8.98
N ARG A 146 9.72 0.21 9.48
CA ARG A 146 9.03 0.03 10.75
C ARG A 146 8.12 -1.20 10.66
N ASP A 147 8.09 -1.99 11.73
CA ASP A 147 7.23 -3.17 11.88
C ASP A 147 7.48 -4.33 10.90
N LEU A 148 8.53 -4.27 10.06
CA LEU A 148 8.89 -5.36 9.14
C LEU A 148 9.50 -6.58 9.82
N ASP A 149 10.13 -6.39 11.00
CA ASP A 149 10.66 -7.47 11.87
C ASP A 149 9.61 -8.54 12.21
N LEU A 150 8.34 -8.27 11.95
CA LEU A 150 7.19 -9.08 12.31
C LEU A 150 6.73 -10.02 11.17
N THR A 151 7.27 -9.86 9.96
CA THR A 151 6.91 -10.66 8.78
C THR A 151 7.93 -11.75 8.43
N GLU A 152 9.08 -11.73 9.12
CA GLU A 152 10.17 -12.70 9.02
C GLU A 152 9.83 -14.05 9.67
N ASP A 153 10.43 -15.15 9.20
CA ASP A 153 10.23 -16.49 9.76
C ASP A 153 10.97 -16.75 11.07
N THR A 154 11.89 -15.85 11.45
CA THR A 154 12.70 -16.01 12.65
C THR A 154 12.04 -15.32 13.84
N TRP A 155 11.55 -16.15 14.76
CA TRP A 155 11.18 -15.71 16.11
C TRP A 155 12.36 -14.93 16.74
N PRO A 156 12.13 -13.78 17.41
CA PRO A 156 13.20 -12.92 17.94
C PRO A 156 14.15 -13.58 18.95
N SER A 157 13.90 -14.83 19.37
CA SER A 157 14.83 -15.61 20.20
C SER A 157 15.93 -16.36 19.42
N SER A 158 15.89 -16.37 18.08
CA SER A 158 16.94 -17.00 17.26
C SER A 158 18.04 -15.99 16.93
N SER A 159 18.86 -15.66 17.93
CA SER A 159 19.94 -14.66 17.90
C SER A 159 21.08 -14.90 16.90
N ASN A 160 20.99 -15.90 16.01
CA ASN A 160 22.17 -16.45 15.36
C ASN A 160 22.24 -16.25 13.84
N SER A 161 21.29 -15.58 13.18
CA SER A 161 21.37 -15.47 11.72
C SER A 161 20.63 -14.30 11.08
N SER A 162 20.86 -13.05 11.46
CA SER A 162 20.25 -11.96 10.68
C SER A 162 21.03 -10.66 10.77
N GLN A 163 21.44 -10.17 9.62
CA GLN A 163 21.80 -8.78 9.39
C GLN A 163 20.61 -7.90 9.82
N SER A 164 20.86 -6.85 10.60
CA SER A 164 19.80 -6.07 11.25
C SER A 164 19.16 -5.07 10.28
N ILE A 165 17.90 -4.65 10.49
CA ILE A 165 17.27 -3.57 9.70
C ILE A 165 18.19 -2.33 9.54
N PRO A 166 18.89 -1.86 10.60
CA PRO A 166 19.89 -0.81 10.47
C PRO A 166 20.99 -1.11 9.44
N ASP A 167 21.44 -2.36 9.32
CA ASP A 167 22.45 -2.76 8.34
C ASP A 167 21.89 -2.71 6.90
N THR A 168 20.64 -3.12 6.70
CA THR A 168 19.94 -2.97 5.41
C THR A 168 19.83 -1.50 5.01
N ILE A 169 19.36 -0.64 5.94
CA ILE A 169 19.25 0.81 5.72
C ILE A 169 20.62 1.40 5.39
N ASN A 170 21.66 1.05 6.16
CA ASN A 170 23.03 1.50 5.90
C ASN A 170 23.49 1.08 4.50
N ARG A 171 23.20 -0.15 4.05
CA ARG A 171 23.54 -0.62 2.71
C ARG A 171 22.85 0.21 1.62
N ILE A 172 21.56 0.50 1.78
CA ILE A 172 20.79 1.35 0.86
C ILE A 172 21.41 2.75 0.80
N VAL A 173 21.73 3.34 1.96
CA VAL A 173 22.37 4.66 2.06
C VAL A 173 23.72 4.66 1.34
N GLN A 174 24.58 3.67 1.58
CA GLN A 174 25.86 3.56 0.88
C GLN A 174 25.68 3.37 -0.63
N GLY A 175 24.66 2.60 -1.05
CA GLY A 175 24.28 2.45 -2.46
C GLY A 175 23.90 3.78 -3.10
N CYS A 176 23.10 4.60 -2.42
CA CYS A 176 22.71 5.94 -2.87
C CYS A 176 23.92 6.89 -2.98
N LEU A 177 24.86 6.80 -2.04
CA LEU A 177 26.10 7.58 -2.07
C LEU A 177 27.03 7.16 -3.21
N GLY A 178 26.99 5.89 -3.63
CA GLY A 178 27.81 5.34 -4.71
C GLY A 178 27.18 5.43 -6.11
N ASN A 179 25.86 5.61 -6.24
CA ASN A 179 25.16 5.51 -7.51
C ASN A 179 23.97 6.49 -7.63
N ARG A 180 23.95 7.25 -8.73
CA ARG A 180 22.91 8.23 -9.07
C ARG A 180 21.52 7.62 -9.19
N MET A 181 21.42 6.40 -9.73
CA MET A 181 20.13 5.73 -9.91
C MET A 181 19.45 5.51 -8.56
N HIS A 182 20.17 4.88 -7.63
CA HIS A 182 19.72 4.60 -6.26
C HIS A 182 19.31 5.90 -5.54
N MET A 183 20.16 6.93 -5.63
CA MET A 183 19.87 8.24 -5.05
C MET A 183 18.56 8.84 -5.59
N TYR A 184 18.39 8.89 -6.92
CA TYR A 184 17.18 9.47 -7.50
C TYR A 184 15.92 8.65 -7.19
N ALA A 185 16.00 7.32 -7.15
CA ALA A 185 14.86 6.47 -6.80
C ALA A 185 14.41 6.71 -5.35
N LEU A 186 15.36 6.74 -4.41
CA LEU A 186 15.10 7.05 -3.00
C LEU A 186 14.46 8.43 -2.83
N LEU A 187 15.06 9.46 -3.44
CA LEU A 187 14.58 10.84 -3.34
C LEU A 187 13.20 11.03 -3.99
N ALA A 188 12.90 10.30 -5.07
CA ALA A 188 11.59 10.33 -5.70
C ALA A 188 10.51 9.85 -4.73
N ALA A 189 10.72 8.69 -4.11
CA ALA A 189 9.77 8.10 -3.16
C ALA A 189 9.61 8.98 -1.91
N SER A 190 10.71 9.32 -1.23
CA SER A 190 10.65 10.06 0.04
C SER A 190 10.10 11.48 -0.12
N SER A 191 10.51 12.20 -1.18
CA SER A 191 9.97 13.54 -1.46
C SER A 191 8.54 13.45 -2.00
N GLY A 192 8.18 12.35 -2.65
CA GLY A 192 6.83 12.04 -3.10
C GLY A 192 5.87 11.89 -1.93
N LEU A 193 6.27 11.15 -0.88
CA LEU A 193 5.51 11.05 0.37
C LEU A 193 5.27 12.44 0.94
N LYS A 194 6.33 13.25 1.13
CA LYS A 194 6.20 14.61 1.64
C LYS A 194 5.20 15.46 0.86
N LYS A 195 5.31 15.46 -0.47
CA LYS A 195 4.53 16.33 -1.34
C LYS A 195 3.08 15.86 -1.49
N PHE A 196 2.88 14.61 -1.87
CA PHE A 196 1.58 14.12 -2.32
C PHE A 196 0.74 13.55 -1.19
N VAL A 197 1.39 13.00 -0.17
CA VAL A 197 0.72 12.34 0.94
C VAL A 197 0.64 13.27 2.14
N LEU A 198 1.79 13.73 2.65
CA LEU A 198 1.85 14.66 3.80
C LEU A 198 1.47 16.10 3.45
N ARG A 199 1.30 16.42 2.16
CA ARG A 199 0.99 17.77 1.64
C ARG A 199 1.93 18.87 2.16
N GLN A 200 3.18 18.51 2.44
CA GLN A 200 4.21 19.42 2.90
C GLN A 200 4.84 20.18 1.73
N GLN A 201 5.23 21.43 1.98
CA GLN A 201 6.03 22.19 1.03
C GLN A 201 7.45 21.63 0.97
N LEU A 202 7.97 21.49 -0.24
CA LEU A 202 9.34 21.09 -0.50
C LEU A 202 10.18 22.32 -0.81
N ASP A 203 11.47 22.26 -0.47
CA ASP A 203 12.47 23.23 -0.93
C ASP A 203 12.34 23.42 -2.44
N ARG A 204 12.41 22.31 -3.19
CA ARG A 204 12.09 22.27 -4.62
C ARG A 204 10.77 21.55 -4.87
N HIS A 205 9.77 22.28 -5.34
CA HIS A 205 8.40 21.77 -5.49
C HIS A 205 8.28 20.58 -6.47
N ASP A 206 9.05 20.57 -7.56
CA ASP A 206 9.06 19.50 -8.57
C ASP A 206 10.13 18.41 -8.30
N ALA A 207 10.75 18.41 -7.12
CA ALA A 207 11.81 17.47 -6.78
C ALA A 207 11.43 15.99 -6.99
N PRO A 208 10.28 15.48 -6.51
CA PRO A 208 9.98 14.06 -6.64
C PRO A 208 9.78 13.64 -8.10
N GLU A 209 9.10 14.44 -8.93
CA GLU A 209 8.90 14.13 -10.34
C GLU A 209 10.19 14.26 -11.15
N TYR A 210 11.03 15.25 -10.82
CA TYR A 210 12.37 15.38 -11.37
C TYR A 210 13.21 14.14 -11.07
N CYS A 211 13.25 13.71 -9.81
CA CYS A 211 13.96 12.52 -9.36
C CYS A 211 13.43 11.25 -10.05
N MET A 212 12.11 11.04 -10.09
CA MET A 212 11.49 9.91 -10.80
C MET A 212 11.92 9.88 -12.27
N GLY A 213 11.86 11.01 -12.96
CA GLY A 213 12.28 11.12 -14.36
C GLY A 213 13.76 10.77 -14.59
N LYS A 214 14.64 11.18 -13.67
CA LYS A 214 16.07 10.88 -13.70
C LYS A 214 16.37 9.43 -13.33
N ALA A 215 15.74 8.88 -12.29
CA ALA A 215 15.85 7.49 -11.89
C ALA A 215 15.50 6.56 -13.08
N LEU A 216 14.36 6.79 -13.74
CA LEU A 216 13.95 6.03 -14.93
C LEU A 216 14.92 6.18 -16.11
N GLN A 217 15.55 7.34 -16.27
CA GLN A 217 16.57 7.55 -17.30
C GLN A 217 17.81 6.70 -17.01
N HIS A 218 18.30 6.72 -15.77
CA HIS A 218 19.46 5.93 -15.34
C HIS A 218 19.18 4.43 -15.36
N LEU A 219 18.01 4.01 -14.87
CA LEU A 219 17.55 2.62 -14.88
C LEU A 219 17.52 2.07 -16.32
N ARG A 220 16.96 2.83 -17.28
CA ARG A 220 17.01 2.41 -18.68
C ARG A 220 18.44 2.27 -19.16
N HIS A 221 19.29 3.25 -18.91
CA HIS A 221 20.68 3.16 -19.36
C HIS A 221 21.42 1.97 -18.76
N TYR A 222 21.16 1.66 -17.47
CA TYR A 222 21.72 0.51 -16.77
C TYR A 222 21.27 -0.81 -17.40
N LEU A 223 19.98 -0.98 -17.64
CA LEU A 223 19.42 -2.21 -18.22
C LEU A 223 19.71 -2.33 -19.74
N SER A 224 19.84 -1.21 -20.45
CA SER A 224 20.15 -1.12 -21.88
C SER A 224 21.65 -1.19 -22.19
N GLY A 225 22.51 -1.08 -21.17
CA GLY A 225 23.94 -0.88 -21.33
C GLY A 225 24.59 -2.06 -22.06
N PRO A 226 25.38 -1.84 -23.12
CA PRO A 226 26.16 -2.89 -23.79
C PRO A 226 27.36 -3.35 -22.94
N THR A 227 27.42 -2.97 -21.67
CA THR A 227 28.51 -3.27 -20.76
C THR A 227 28.52 -4.76 -20.47
N HIS A 228 29.60 -5.41 -20.88
CA HIS A 228 30.05 -6.68 -20.34
C HIS A 228 30.80 -6.39 -19.05
N PRO A 229 30.50 -7.04 -17.92
CA PRO A 229 29.49 -8.09 -17.73
C PRO A 229 28.05 -7.54 -17.71
N ALA A 230 27.09 -8.41 -18.04
CA ALA A 230 25.66 -8.13 -18.05
C ALA A 230 25.19 -7.41 -16.77
N PRO A 231 24.09 -6.61 -16.81
CA PRO A 231 23.57 -5.91 -15.65
C PRO A 231 23.50 -6.86 -14.45
N ARG A 232 24.23 -6.53 -13.39
CA ARG A 232 24.18 -7.32 -12.16
C ARG A 232 22.84 -7.01 -11.53
N VAL A 233 21.93 -7.98 -11.55
CA VAL A 233 20.72 -7.92 -10.74
C VAL A 233 21.18 -8.02 -9.29
N ASP A 234 20.97 -6.96 -8.53
CA ASP A 234 21.26 -6.90 -7.11
C ASP A 234 20.03 -6.40 -6.34
N GLU A 235 20.09 -6.54 -5.02
CA GLU A 235 18.99 -6.17 -4.14
C GLU A 235 18.70 -4.66 -4.14
N LEU A 236 19.71 -3.83 -4.43
CA LEU A 236 19.55 -2.37 -4.52
C LEU A 236 18.73 -1.97 -5.73
N LEU A 237 18.91 -2.63 -6.88
CA LEU A 237 18.05 -2.44 -8.05
C LEU A 237 16.59 -2.82 -7.76
N ILE A 238 16.37 -3.89 -7.00
CA ILE A 238 15.02 -4.30 -6.57
C ILE A 238 14.42 -3.24 -5.66
N PHE A 239 15.17 -2.76 -4.68
CA PHE A 239 14.75 -1.66 -3.82
C PHE A 239 14.38 -0.39 -4.59
N ASP A 240 15.17 -0.01 -5.59
CA ASP A 240 14.87 1.16 -6.43
C ASP A 240 13.52 1.02 -7.13
N LEU A 241 13.26 -0.11 -7.77
CA LEU A 241 11.99 -0.35 -8.46
C LEU A 241 10.81 -0.38 -7.51
N MET A 242 11.00 -0.98 -6.33
CA MET A 242 10.03 -0.93 -5.24
C MET A 242 9.74 0.53 -4.83
N ALA A 243 10.77 1.36 -4.64
CA ALA A 243 10.62 2.77 -4.27
C ALA A 243 9.89 3.57 -5.38
N LEU A 244 10.21 3.32 -6.64
CA LEU A 244 9.50 3.94 -7.77
C LEU A 244 8.04 3.48 -7.85
N SER A 245 7.74 2.22 -7.53
CA SER A 245 6.36 1.75 -7.45
C SER A 245 5.55 2.50 -6.39
N ILE A 246 6.13 2.66 -5.20
CA ILE A 246 5.48 3.41 -4.11
C ILE A 246 5.29 4.88 -4.47
N PHE A 247 6.25 5.48 -5.16
CA PHE A 247 6.06 6.82 -5.71
C PHE A 247 4.85 6.90 -6.65
N GLU A 248 4.64 5.92 -7.52
CA GLU A 248 3.45 5.86 -8.40
C GLU A 248 2.15 5.75 -7.60
N LEU A 249 2.14 5.02 -6.47
CA LEU A 249 0.98 4.99 -5.57
C LEU A 249 0.70 6.36 -4.93
N TYR A 250 1.75 7.10 -4.53
CA TYR A 250 1.58 8.45 -3.97
C TYR A 250 0.94 9.44 -4.94
N VAL A 251 1.11 9.24 -6.24
CA VAL A 251 0.48 10.07 -7.28
C VAL A 251 -0.82 9.47 -7.83
N ASP A 252 -1.40 8.47 -7.14
CA ASP A 252 -2.64 7.79 -7.51
C ASP A 252 -2.56 7.10 -8.89
N ASN A 253 -1.42 6.45 -9.17
CA ASN A 253 -1.17 5.71 -10.42
C ASN A 253 -0.93 4.21 -10.16
N PRO A 254 -1.96 3.43 -9.80
CA PRO A 254 -1.82 2.02 -9.47
C PRO A 254 -1.31 1.17 -10.63
N GLU A 255 -1.61 1.53 -11.88
CA GLU A 255 -1.10 0.84 -13.07
C GLU A 255 0.43 1.00 -13.22
N GLY A 256 0.96 2.18 -12.90
CA GLY A 256 2.39 2.44 -12.88
C GLY A 256 3.11 1.69 -11.77
N ALA A 257 2.53 1.71 -10.58
CA ALA A 257 3.01 0.94 -9.45
C ALA A 257 3.10 -0.55 -9.81
N ARG A 258 2.02 -1.10 -10.38
CA ARG A 258 1.95 -2.49 -10.84
C ARG A 258 3.01 -2.82 -11.89
N THR A 259 3.25 -1.91 -12.82
CA THR A 259 4.29 -2.07 -13.85
C THR A 259 5.69 -2.19 -13.22
N HIS A 260 6.01 -1.37 -12.23
CA HIS A 260 7.27 -1.47 -11.49
C HIS A 260 7.38 -2.76 -10.67
N PHE A 261 6.30 -3.17 -10.00
CA PHE A 261 6.29 -4.39 -9.20
C PHE A 261 6.37 -5.68 -10.02
N ASN A 262 5.81 -5.71 -11.23
CA ASN A 262 6.02 -6.82 -12.16
C ASN A 262 7.52 -7.01 -12.47
N MET A 263 8.26 -5.91 -12.64
CA MET A 263 9.71 -5.96 -12.82
C MET A 263 10.42 -6.44 -11.54
N VAL A 264 10.00 -5.98 -10.36
CA VAL A 264 10.52 -6.49 -9.08
C VAL A 264 10.36 -8.00 -9.00
N HIS A 265 9.17 -8.53 -9.28
CA HIS A 265 8.90 -9.96 -9.26
C HIS A 265 9.78 -10.72 -10.26
N HIS A 266 9.96 -10.21 -11.48
CA HIS A 266 10.85 -10.82 -12.46
C HIS A 266 12.31 -10.87 -11.98
N LEU A 267 12.84 -9.77 -11.44
CA LEU A 267 14.21 -9.70 -10.91
C LEU A 267 14.41 -10.61 -9.70
N GLU A 268 13.40 -10.73 -8.83
CA GLU A 268 13.40 -11.68 -7.73
C GLU A 268 13.54 -13.13 -8.24
N GLN A 269 12.78 -13.52 -9.28
CA GLN A 269 12.91 -14.84 -9.88
C GLN A 269 14.30 -15.05 -10.49
N MET A 270 14.90 -14.02 -11.10
CA MET A 270 16.29 -14.09 -11.60
C MET A 270 17.33 -14.27 -10.49
N LEU A 271 17.07 -13.75 -9.29
CA LEU A 271 17.89 -14.02 -8.09
C LEU A 271 17.69 -15.42 -7.52
N GLY A 272 16.79 -16.24 -8.10
CA GLY A 272 16.45 -17.57 -7.62
C GLY A 272 15.27 -17.61 -6.63
N GLY A 273 14.46 -16.54 -6.59
CA GLY A 273 13.24 -16.42 -5.80
C GLY A 273 13.40 -15.57 -4.53
N ALA A 274 12.27 -15.23 -3.90
CA ALA A 274 12.19 -14.35 -2.73
C ALA A 274 13.13 -14.74 -1.57
N GLU A 275 13.39 -16.03 -1.38
CA GLU A 275 14.24 -16.54 -0.29
C GLU A 275 15.71 -16.13 -0.41
N ASN A 276 16.15 -15.69 -1.60
CA ASN A 276 17.51 -15.18 -1.82
C ASN A 276 17.63 -13.67 -1.58
N LEU A 277 16.52 -12.96 -1.37
CA LEU A 277 16.55 -11.58 -0.90
C LEU A 277 16.90 -11.53 0.57
N GLU A 278 17.61 -10.49 1.00
CA GLU A 278 17.78 -10.18 2.41
C GLU A 278 16.42 -10.14 3.14
N PRO A 279 16.32 -10.75 4.32
CA PRO A 279 15.19 -10.66 5.25
C PRO A 279 14.34 -9.39 5.20
N ALA A 280 14.94 -8.24 5.50
CA ALA A 280 14.23 -6.97 5.58
C ALA A 280 13.67 -6.51 4.21
N LEU A 281 14.40 -6.75 3.12
CA LEU A 281 13.93 -6.43 1.78
C LEU A 281 12.84 -7.39 1.30
N ARG A 282 12.92 -8.66 1.69
CA ARG A 282 11.86 -9.66 1.42
C ARG A 282 10.57 -9.29 2.13
N ALA A 283 10.66 -8.92 3.40
CA ALA A 283 9.55 -8.41 4.21
C ALA A 283 8.91 -7.16 3.56
N LEU A 284 9.75 -6.21 3.17
CA LEU A 284 9.31 -4.98 2.50
C LEU A 284 8.61 -5.29 1.16
N CYS A 285 9.19 -6.17 0.34
CA CYS A 285 8.62 -6.60 -0.94
C CYS A 285 7.22 -7.20 -0.77
N ARG A 286 7.05 -8.12 0.19
CA ARG A 286 5.74 -8.73 0.52
C ARG A 286 4.72 -7.68 0.95
N SER A 287 5.11 -6.75 1.83
CA SER A 287 4.23 -5.68 2.29
C SER A 287 3.79 -4.79 1.13
N TRP A 288 4.73 -4.32 0.32
CA TRP A 288 4.44 -3.40 -0.78
C TRP A 288 3.71 -4.06 -1.96
N ASP A 289 3.88 -5.35 -2.20
CA ASP A 289 3.06 -6.09 -3.17
C ASP A 289 1.57 -6.08 -2.78
N LEU A 290 1.25 -6.20 -1.49
CA LEU A 290 -0.13 -6.09 -1.00
C LEU A 290 -0.72 -4.70 -1.22
N LEU A 291 0.09 -3.66 -1.13
CA LEU A 291 -0.34 -2.28 -1.41
C LEU A 291 -0.64 -2.08 -2.88
N VAL A 292 0.24 -2.57 -3.73
CA VAL A 292 0.06 -2.50 -5.18
C VAL A 292 -1.15 -3.32 -5.60
N ALA A 293 -1.34 -4.53 -5.04
CA ALA A 293 -2.51 -5.37 -5.26
C ALA A 293 -3.80 -4.67 -4.77
N GLY A 294 -3.77 -4.12 -3.55
CA GLY A 294 -4.85 -3.32 -2.99
C GLY A 294 -5.23 -2.15 -3.90
N ALA A 295 -4.27 -1.34 -4.32
CA ALA A 295 -4.50 -0.15 -5.15
C ALA A 295 -4.90 -0.47 -6.60
N SER A 296 -4.39 -1.56 -7.19
CA SER A 296 -4.75 -1.97 -8.57
C SER A 296 -6.04 -2.79 -8.63
N GLY A 297 -6.42 -3.45 -7.53
CA GLY A 297 -7.49 -4.45 -7.55
C GLY A 297 -7.10 -5.76 -8.23
N GLU A 298 -5.83 -5.93 -8.54
CA GLU A 298 -5.26 -7.19 -9.04
C GLU A 298 -4.75 -8.06 -7.89
N PRO A 299 -4.63 -9.39 -8.08
CA PRO A 299 -4.05 -10.25 -7.06
C PRO A 299 -2.56 -9.91 -6.81
N PRO A 300 -2.05 -10.14 -5.60
CA PRO A 300 -0.62 -10.01 -5.28
C PRO A 300 0.24 -10.89 -6.19
N LEU A 301 1.44 -10.42 -6.56
CA LEU A 301 2.39 -11.16 -7.41
C LEU A 301 3.20 -12.17 -6.59
N VAL A 302 3.53 -11.82 -5.35
CA VAL A 302 4.33 -12.65 -4.46
C VAL A 302 3.42 -13.71 -3.85
N GLY A 303 3.83 -14.99 -3.96
CA GLY A 303 3.08 -16.10 -3.40
C GLY A 303 3.00 -16.06 -1.87
N LEU A 304 1.90 -16.56 -1.31
CA LEU A 304 1.71 -16.68 0.14
C LEU A 304 2.45 -17.90 0.71
N THR A 305 3.75 -17.74 0.99
CA THR A 305 4.58 -18.78 1.63
C THR A 305 4.75 -18.57 3.14
N TRP A 306 4.25 -17.45 3.66
CA TRP A 306 4.54 -16.95 5.00
C TRP A 306 3.28 -16.83 5.87
N ASP A 307 2.19 -17.52 5.55
CA ASP A 307 1.03 -17.57 6.44
C ASP A 307 1.37 -18.33 7.75
N PRO A 308 1.25 -17.71 8.95
CA PRO A 308 1.49 -18.40 10.21
C PRO A 308 0.42 -19.45 10.54
N GLY A 309 -0.64 -19.55 9.74
CA GLY A 309 -1.74 -20.49 9.94
C GLY A 309 -2.67 -20.12 11.09
N SER A 310 -3.60 -21.01 11.41
CA SER A 310 -4.55 -20.82 12.51
C SER A 310 -3.88 -21.01 13.87
N LEU A 311 -4.30 -20.22 14.86
CA LEU A 311 -3.82 -20.38 16.23
C LEU A 311 -4.29 -21.71 16.83
N PRO A 312 -3.47 -22.42 17.64
CA PRO A 312 -3.90 -23.67 18.28
C PRO A 312 -5.22 -23.51 19.05
N SER A 313 -6.15 -24.45 18.88
CA SER A 313 -7.48 -24.36 19.49
C SER A 313 -7.45 -24.31 21.02
N ALA A 314 -6.44 -24.95 21.64
CA ALA A 314 -6.21 -24.87 23.08
C ALA A 314 -5.89 -23.44 23.53
N GLN A 315 -5.03 -22.72 22.80
CA GLN A 315 -4.68 -21.33 23.12
C GLN A 315 -5.90 -20.40 23.01
N MET A 316 -6.73 -20.57 21.98
CA MET A 316 -7.99 -19.83 21.87
C MET A 316 -8.92 -20.11 23.05
N ARG A 317 -9.18 -21.40 23.35
CA ARG A 317 -10.17 -21.84 24.34
C ARG A 317 -9.75 -21.59 25.79
N GLU A 318 -8.47 -21.77 26.10
CA GLU A 318 -7.97 -21.80 27.48
C GLU A 318 -7.36 -20.47 27.91
N VAL A 319 -6.91 -19.63 26.96
CA VAL A 319 -6.24 -18.35 27.25
C VAL A 319 -7.06 -17.18 26.74
N ILE A 320 -7.29 -17.11 25.42
CA ILE A 320 -7.81 -15.90 24.77
C ILE A 320 -9.27 -15.66 25.11
N SER A 321 -10.16 -16.63 24.86
CA SER A 321 -11.60 -16.47 25.11
C SER A 321 -11.93 -16.24 26.59
N PRO A 322 -11.34 -16.96 27.57
CA PRO A 322 -11.59 -16.69 28.98
C PRO A 322 -11.12 -15.30 29.42
N GLU A 323 -10.03 -14.79 28.84
CA GLU A 323 -9.53 -13.46 29.18
C GLU A 323 -10.42 -12.36 28.63
N LEU A 324 -10.85 -12.45 27.36
CA LEU A 324 -11.86 -11.54 26.80
C LEU A 324 -13.12 -11.51 27.69
N ALA A 325 -13.61 -12.69 28.09
CA ALA A 325 -14.79 -12.80 28.95
C ALA A 325 -14.59 -12.18 30.34
N ARG A 326 -13.40 -12.32 30.96
CA ARG A 326 -13.06 -11.67 32.24
C ARG A 326 -13.10 -10.14 32.15
N HIS A 327 -12.80 -9.59 30.98
CA HIS A 327 -12.87 -8.16 30.70
C HIS A 327 -14.25 -7.72 30.19
N GLY A 328 -15.25 -8.61 30.18
CA GLY A 328 -16.60 -8.31 29.69
C GLY A 328 -16.69 -8.15 28.17
N ILE A 329 -15.65 -8.52 27.43
CA ILE A 329 -15.64 -8.47 25.96
C ILE A 329 -16.32 -9.72 25.42
N VAL A 330 -17.45 -9.54 24.73
CA VAL A 330 -18.13 -10.61 24.02
C VAL A 330 -17.42 -10.87 22.69
N PRO A 331 -16.93 -12.09 22.42
CA PRO A 331 -16.26 -12.42 21.17
C PRO A 331 -17.17 -12.12 19.97
N SER A 332 -16.75 -11.16 19.14
CA SER A 332 -17.53 -10.73 17.97
C SER A 332 -17.24 -11.61 16.75
N GLY A 333 -18.03 -11.45 15.69
CA GLY A 333 -17.87 -12.18 14.43
C GLY A 333 -18.72 -13.45 14.30
N VAL A 334 -19.49 -13.83 15.32
CA VAL A 334 -20.41 -14.98 15.26
C VAL A 334 -21.45 -14.81 14.14
N GLY A 335 -21.94 -13.60 13.92
CA GLY A 335 -22.86 -13.29 12.81
C GLY A 335 -22.22 -13.53 11.42
N LEU A 336 -20.92 -13.28 11.29
CA LEU A 336 -20.17 -13.57 10.06
C LEU A 336 -19.94 -15.06 9.87
N ILE A 337 -19.64 -15.81 10.92
CA ILE A 337 -19.47 -17.27 10.83
C ILE A 337 -20.77 -17.93 10.37
N HIS A 338 -21.90 -17.60 11.02
CA HIS A 338 -23.20 -18.13 10.62
C HIS A 338 -23.55 -17.78 9.18
N TYR A 339 -23.23 -16.55 8.77
CA TYR A 339 -23.43 -16.11 7.41
C TYR A 339 -22.58 -16.89 6.40
N ALA A 340 -21.29 -17.02 6.66
CA ALA A 340 -20.38 -17.75 5.79
C ALA A 340 -20.70 -19.24 5.70
N GLN A 341 -21.29 -19.83 6.76
CA GLN A 341 -21.75 -21.22 6.81
C GLN A 341 -23.07 -21.47 6.10
N HIS A 342 -23.88 -20.43 5.84
CA HIS A 342 -25.13 -20.58 5.12
C HIS A 342 -24.85 -21.07 3.69
N ALA A 343 -25.50 -22.18 3.29
CA ALA A 343 -25.20 -22.84 2.03
C ALA A 343 -25.62 -21.96 0.85
N GLY A 344 -24.72 -21.78 -0.13
CA GLY A 344 -24.95 -20.97 -1.33
C GLY A 344 -24.50 -19.51 -1.20
N THR A 345 -24.53 -18.92 0.00
CA THR A 345 -24.45 -17.45 0.11
C THR A 345 -23.05 -16.85 -0.09
N VAL A 346 -21.98 -17.61 0.20
CA VAL A 346 -20.60 -17.12 0.14
C VAL A 346 -19.69 -18.14 -0.54
N HIS A 347 -18.82 -17.66 -1.43
CA HIS A 347 -17.77 -18.45 -2.09
C HIS A 347 -16.91 -19.23 -1.08
N SER A 348 -16.49 -20.46 -1.41
CA SER A 348 -15.79 -21.36 -0.49
C SER A 348 -14.48 -20.78 0.06
N GLU A 349 -13.68 -20.13 -0.79
CA GLU A 349 -12.44 -19.48 -0.38
C GLU A 349 -12.71 -18.34 0.60
N LEU A 350 -13.70 -17.49 0.30
CA LEU A 350 -14.10 -16.39 1.17
C LEU A 350 -14.66 -16.90 2.50
N ARG A 351 -15.39 -18.02 2.51
CA ARG A 351 -15.87 -18.68 3.74
C ARG A 351 -14.71 -19.02 4.67
N THR A 352 -13.63 -19.59 4.15
CA THR A 352 -12.43 -19.89 4.97
C THR A 352 -11.78 -18.62 5.49
N ALA A 353 -11.64 -17.59 4.64
CA ALA A 353 -11.06 -16.31 5.02
C ALA A 353 -11.90 -15.61 6.11
N VAL A 354 -13.23 -15.70 6.07
CA VAL A 354 -14.13 -15.16 7.11
C VAL A 354 -13.87 -15.81 8.47
N ILE A 355 -13.82 -17.16 8.52
CA ILE A 355 -13.58 -17.89 9.77
C ILE A 355 -12.22 -17.48 10.37
N ASP A 356 -11.20 -17.40 9.51
CA ASP A 356 -9.86 -17.03 9.91
C ASP A 356 -9.76 -15.56 10.35
N ALA A 357 -10.48 -14.65 9.68
CA ALA A 357 -10.58 -13.24 10.07
C ALA A 357 -11.27 -13.06 11.41
N VAL A 358 -12.30 -13.86 11.72
CA VAL A 358 -12.95 -13.84 13.04
C VAL A 358 -12.01 -14.34 14.13
N GLN A 359 -11.25 -15.42 13.88
CA GLN A 359 -10.21 -15.86 14.83
C GLN A 359 -9.18 -14.77 15.06
N TRP A 360 -8.62 -14.22 13.97
CA TRP A 360 -7.64 -13.14 14.02
C TRP A 360 -8.15 -11.93 14.81
N PHE A 361 -9.39 -11.51 14.56
CA PHE A 361 -10.02 -10.38 15.24
C PHE A 361 -10.08 -10.57 16.76
N GLN A 362 -10.49 -11.75 17.22
CA GLN A 362 -10.55 -12.07 18.65
C GLN A 362 -9.15 -12.04 19.29
N VAL A 363 -8.14 -12.52 18.58
CA VAL A 363 -6.76 -12.46 19.03
C VAL A 363 -6.27 -11.00 19.09
N MET A 364 -6.64 -10.17 18.12
CA MET A 364 -6.33 -8.73 18.16
C MET A 364 -6.98 -8.03 19.34
N GLN A 365 -8.26 -8.30 19.65
CA GLN A 365 -8.94 -7.77 20.84
C GLN A 365 -8.19 -8.17 22.13
N HIS A 366 -7.73 -9.42 22.21
CA HIS A 366 -6.95 -9.89 23.35
C HIS A 366 -5.57 -9.21 23.45
N CYS A 367 -4.88 -9.00 22.32
CA CYS A 367 -3.61 -8.27 22.30
C CYS A 367 -3.78 -6.83 22.78
N GLN A 368 -4.89 -6.18 22.41
CA GLN A 368 -5.21 -4.81 22.85
C GLN A 368 -5.43 -4.71 24.37
N LEU A 369 -6.02 -5.75 25.00
CA LEU A 369 -6.19 -5.78 26.46
C LEU A 369 -4.86 -5.86 27.22
N ARG A 370 -3.88 -6.59 26.68
CA ARG A 370 -2.64 -6.94 27.39
C ARG A 370 -1.57 -5.85 27.42
N ASN A 371 -1.82 -4.71 26.77
CA ASN A 371 -0.94 -3.53 26.75
C ASN A 371 0.58 -3.83 26.68
N HIS A 372 1.13 -3.79 25.45
CA HIS A 372 2.46 -3.26 25.12
C HIS A 372 3.72 -4.07 25.47
N VAL A 373 3.59 -5.37 25.78
CA VAL A 373 4.75 -6.28 25.67
C VAL A 373 4.66 -7.09 24.39
N PRO A 374 5.64 -6.99 23.47
CA PRO A 374 5.74 -7.85 22.31
C PRO A 374 5.57 -9.32 22.73
N SER A 375 4.50 -9.94 22.25
CA SER A 375 4.15 -11.33 22.59
C SER A 375 4.07 -12.19 21.34
N PRO A 376 4.25 -13.53 21.46
CA PRO A 376 4.06 -14.43 20.33
C PRO A 376 2.70 -14.32 19.67
N THR A 377 1.69 -14.06 20.49
CA THR A 377 0.31 -13.85 20.04
C THR A 377 0.17 -12.57 19.22
N GLN A 378 0.79 -11.47 19.64
CA GLN A 378 0.75 -10.20 18.91
C GLN A 378 1.51 -10.31 17.58
N TRP A 379 2.67 -10.95 17.59
CA TRP A 379 3.44 -11.24 16.38
C TRP A 379 2.63 -12.10 15.41
N TRP A 380 2.02 -13.19 15.90
CA TRP A 380 1.13 -14.04 15.11
C TRP A 380 -0.01 -13.22 14.51
N ALA A 381 -0.64 -12.35 15.30
CA ALA A 381 -1.79 -11.57 14.86
C ALA A 381 -1.42 -10.55 13.77
N ARG A 382 -0.28 -9.88 13.89
CA ARG A 382 0.22 -8.96 12.85
C ARG A 382 0.54 -9.71 11.57
N ARG A 383 1.33 -10.79 11.63
CA ARG A 383 1.66 -11.61 10.46
C ARG A 383 0.41 -12.22 9.80
N ARG A 384 -0.56 -12.66 10.61
CA ARG A 384 -1.85 -13.17 10.15
C ARG A 384 -2.69 -12.10 9.45
N ALA A 385 -2.63 -10.83 9.86
CA ALA A 385 -3.31 -9.72 9.19
C ALA A 385 -2.86 -9.60 7.72
N TYR A 386 -1.55 -9.55 7.49
CA TYR A 386 -0.99 -9.51 6.13
C TYR A 386 -1.37 -10.76 5.32
N ALA A 387 -1.31 -11.95 5.92
CA ALA A 387 -1.64 -13.20 5.23
C ALA A 387 -3.13 -13.29 4.85
N LEU A 388 -4.02 -12.77 5.70
CA LEU A 388 -5.44 -12.66 5.40
C LEU A 388 -5.71 -11.62 4.31
N ALA A 389 -5.04 -10.46 4.37
CA ALA A 389 -5.12 -9.46 3.31
C ALA A 389 -4.69 -10.05 1.96
N HIS A 390 -3.57 -10.78 1.94
CA HIS A 390 -3.11 -11.51 0.75
C HIS A 390 -4.21 -12.44 0.19
N ARG A 391 -4.74 -13.34 1.01
CA ARG A 391 -5.81 -14.27 0.61
C ARG A 391 -7.04 -13.55 0.07
N LEU A 392 -7.48 -12.48 0.74
CA LEU A 392 -8.65 -11.70 0.34
C LEU A 392 -8.41 -10.94 -0.98
N LEU A 393 -7.18 -10.50 -1.25
CA LEU A 393 -6.80 -9.88 -2.52
C LEU A 393 -6.63 -10.92 -3.64
N SER A 394 -6.27 -12.16 -3.32
CA SER A 394 -6.14 -13.27 -4.29
C SER A 394 -7.47 -13.86 -4.73
N ILE A 395 -8.55 -13.71 -3.96
CA ILE A 395 -9.89 -14.19 -4.37
C ILE A 395 -10.31 -13.44 -5.63
N SER A 396 -10.45 -14.20 -6.73
CA SER A 396 -10.84 -13.63 -8.03
C SER A 396 -12.24 -13.05 -7.96
N SER A 397 -12.40 -11.81 -8.41
CA SER A 397 -13.73 -11.23 -8.56
C SER A 397 -14.51 -12.04 -9.60
N PRO A 398 -15.73 -12.51 -9.28
CA PRO A 398 -16.52 -13.30 -10.21
C PRO A 398 -16.73 -12.51 -11.50
N SER A 399 -16.20 -13.03 -12.61
CA SER A 399 -16.30 -12.38 -13.91
C SER A 399 -17.78 -12.18 -14.28
N PRO A 400 -18.20 -10.97 -14.67
CA PRO A 400 -19.61 -10.66 -14.94
C PRO A 400 -20.15 -11.26 -16.24
N LEU A 401 -19.35 -12.04 -16.98
CA LEU A 401 -19.79 -12.64 -18.23
C LEU A 401 -20.83 -13.75 -17.97
N PRO A 402 -22.11 -13.54 -18.34
CA PRO A 402 -23.14 -14.53 -18.11
C PRO A 402 -22.89 -15.72 -19.04
N GLN A 403 -22.76 -16.92 -18.48
CA GLN A 403 -22.99 -18.11 -19.31
C GLN A 403 -24.46 -18.11 -19.70
N ALA A 404 -24.73 -17.95 -21.00
CA ALA A 404 -26.06 -17.87 -21.55
C ALA A 404 -26.88 -19.13 -21.17
N GLY A 405 -27.90 -18.96 -20.34
CA GLY A 405 -28.89 -20.00 -20.03
C GLY A 405 -29.00 -20.49 -18.57
N SER A 406 -28.16 -20.01 -17.64
CA SER A 406 -28.29 -20.37 -16.22
C SER A 406 -29.26 -19.43 -15.49
N PRO A 407 -30.03 -19.86 -14.47
CA PRO A 407 -30.78 -18.98 -13.56
C PRO A 407 -29.82 -18.03 -12.81
N GLY A 408 -29.38 -16.98 -13.49
CA GLY A 408 -28.20 -16.20 -13.14
C GLY A 408 -28.42 -15.08 -12.13
N GLY A 409 -29.66 -14.79 -11.73
CA GLY A 409 -29.96 -13.70 -10.80
C GLY A 409 -29.38 -13.92 -9.41
N GLN A 410 -29.59 -15.10 -8.84
CA GLN A 410 -29.13 -15.44 -7.49
C GLN A 410 -27.59 -15.56 -7.42
N VAL A 411 -26.97 -16.24 -8.38
CA VAL A 411 -25.51 -16.38 -8.46
C VAL A 411 -24.83 -15.01 -8.59
N LYS A 412 -25.45 -14.07 -9.32
CA LYS A 412 -24.94 -12.69 -9.43
C LYS A 412 -25.08 -11.93 -8.10
N ALA A 413 -26.17 -12.13 -7.36
CA ALA A 413 -26.37 -11.52 -6.04
C ALA A 413 -25.30 -11.98 -5.04
N GLU A 414 -25.10 -13.30 -4.96
CA GLU A 414 -24.12 -13.94 -4.07
C GLU A 414 -22.69 -13.48 -4.40
N ALA A 415 -22.38 -13.33 -5.69
CA ALA A 415 -21.12 -12.79 -6.19
C ALA A 415 -20.89 -11.34 -5.74
N LEU A 416 -21.88 -10.46 -5.93
CA LEU A 416 -21.79 -9.04 -5.53
C LEU A 416 -21.70 -8.89 -4.01
N LEU A 417 -22.45 -9.69 -3.25
CA LEU A 417 -22.43 -9.67 -1.80
C LEU A 417 -21.13 -10.24 -1.23
N SER A 418 -20.57 -11.28 -1.86
CA SER A 418 -19.23 -11.79 -1.56
C SER A 418 -18.15 -10.73 -1.78
N GLU A 419 -18.26 -9.93 -2.85
CA GLU A 419 -17.36 -8.81 -3.09
C GLU A 419 -17.49 -7.72 -2.01
N CYS A 420 -18.72 -7.36 -1.61
CA CYS A 420 -18.94 -6.42 -0.50
C CYS A 420 -18.28 -6.94 0.80
N LEU A 421 -18.50 -8.21 1.14
CA LEU A 421 -17.91 -8.82 2.32
C LEU A 421 -16.37 -8.82 2.26
N ARG A 422 -15.80 -9.17 1.11
CA ARG A 422 -14.35 -9.18 0.89
C ARG A 422 -13.75 -7.80 1.13
N GLN A 423 -14.35 -6.74 0.58
CA GLN A 423 -13.91 -5.36 0.79
C GLN A 423 -14.06 -4.93 2.25
N ALA A 424 -15.17 -5.27 2.90
CA ALA A 424 -15.40 -4.96 4.32
C ALA A 424 -14.35 -5.62 5.23
N LEU A 425 -13.98 -6.89 4.96
CA LEU A 425 -12.92 -7.57 5.71
C LEU A 425 -11.55 -6.93 5.49
N LEU A 426 -11.21 -6.56 4.25
CA LEU A 426 -9.96 -5.84 3.95
C LEU A 426 -9.88 -4.52 4.75
N LEU A 427 -10.98 -3.78 4.81
CA LEU A 427 -11.06 -2.53 5.57
C LEU A 427 -10.85 -2.74 7.07
N VAL A 428 -11.49 -3.74 7.69
CA VAL A 428 -11.29 -3.98 9.12
C VAL A 428 -9.87 -4.49 9.41
N ILE A 429 -9.33 -5.35 8.55
CA ILE A 429 -7.95 -5.83 8.68
C ILE A 429 -6.95 -4.67 8.60
N SER A 430 -7.17 -3.74 7.65
CA SER A 430 -6.34 -2.55 7.49
C SER A 430 -6.45 -1.60 8.70
N ASP A 431 -7.67 -1.21 9.11
CA ASP A 431 -7.88 -0.26 10.22
C ASP A 431 -7.31 -0.78 11.54
N MET A 432 -7.53 -2.05 11.87
CA MET A 432 -7.00 -2.61 13.11
C MET A 432 -5.52 -2.97 13.05
N GLY A 433 -5.00 -3.28 11.86
CA GLY A 433 -3.57 -3.46 11.64
C GLY A 433 -2.78 -2.16 11.77
N ALA A 434 -3.39 -1.04 11.35
CA ALA A 434 -2.80 0.29 11.41
C ALA A 434 -2.86 0.95 12.79
N MET A 435 -3.60 0.40 13.76
CA MET A 435 -3.70 0.97 15.11
C MET A 435 -2.30 1.01 15.77
N PRO A 436 -1.70 2.20 15.91
CA PRO A 436 -0.41 2.32 16.57
C PRO A 436 -0.57 1.93 18.04
N GLU A 437 0.50 1.40 18.61
CA GLU A 437 0.69 1.33 20.06
C GLU A 437 0.55 2.75 20.63
N ALA A 438 -0.65 3.11 21.05
CA ALA A 438 -1.05 4.46 21.48
C ALA A 438 -0.50 4.78 22.89
N THR A 439 0.73 4.40 23.18
CA THR A 439 1.38 4.56 24.48
C THR A 439 2.45 5.62 24.57
N ASP A 440 2.86 6.25 23.47
CA ASP A 440 3.59 7.51 23.63
C ASP A 440 2.58 8.61 23.97
N SER A 441 2.44 8.83 25.28
CA SER A 441 1.63 9.85 25.94
C SER A 441 1.99 11.30 25.58
N ASP A 442 2.90 11.50 24.63
CA ASP A 442 3.19 12.82 24.09
C ASP A 442 2.10 13.22 23.09
N ALA A 443 1.06 13.85 23.65
CA ALA A 443 -0.06 14.48 22.96
C ALA A 443 0.33 15.59 21.98
N THR A 444 1.63 15.82 21.73
CA THR A 444 2.16 16.94 20.94
C THR A 444 2.45 16.62 19.48
N SER A 445 2.33 15.37 19.01
CA SER A 445 2.52 15.07 17.58
C SER A 445 1.22 14.68 16.87
N ALA A 446 0.37 15.67 16.60
CA ALA A 446 -0.70 15.52 15.59
C ALA A 446 -0.14 15.04 14.23
N CYS A 447 1.12 15.39 13.93
CA CYS A 447 1.84 15.00 12.71
C CYS A 447 2.20 13.50 12.65
N ALA A 448 2.44 12.84 13.81
CA ALA A 448 2.68 11.39 13.87
C ALA A 448 1.38 10.58 13.66
N ARG A 449 0.24 11.09 14.13
CA ARG A 449 -1.07 10.49 13.85
C ARG A 449 -1.43 10.56 12.36
N GLU A 450 -1.11 11.67 11.69
CA GLU A 450 -1.25 11.78 10.24
C GLU A 450 -0.32 10.80 9.52
N SER A 451 0.96 10.68 9.93
CA SER A 451 1.89 9.70 9.36
C SER A 451 1.41 8.24 9.49
N SER A 452 0.76 7.87 10.61
CA SER A 452 0.18 6.52 10.80
C SER A 452 -1.05 6.24 9.94
N ARG A 453 -1.83 7.26 9.55
CA ARG A 453 -2.95 7.10 8.61
C ARG A 453 -2.47 6.88 7.18
N PHE A 454 -1.25 7.31 6.88
CA PHE A 454 -0.59 7.04 5.60
C PHE A 454 0.19 5.72 5.60
N SER A 455 0.03 4.90 6.65
CA SER A 455 0.41 3.50 6.66
C SER A 455 -0.47 2.76 5.66
N PHE A 456 -0.18 2.97 4.38
CA PHE A 456 -0.24 1.98 3.33
C PHE A 456 -1.40 0.98 3.51
N SER A 457 -2.62 1.47 3.34
CA SER A 457 -3.82 0.62 3.41
C SER A 457 -3.94 -0.14 2.10
N TRP A 458 -3.95 -1.47 2.16
CA TRP A 458 -4.37 -2.33 1.03
C TRP A 458 -5.89 -2.36 0.83
N ALA A 459 -6.63 -1.54 1.57
CA ALA A 459 -8.08 -1.42 1.51
C ALA A 459 -8.49 0.01 1.12
N ASP A 460 -9.52 0.11 0.28
CA ASP A 460 -10.08 1.37 -0.21
C ASP A 460 -11.59 1.41 0.14
N PRO A 461 -12.03 2.33 1.03
CA PRO A 461 -13.43 2.49 1.39
C PRO A 461 -14.34 2.76 0.18
N GLY A 462 -13.82 3.45 -0.84
CA GLY A 462 -14.53 3.73 -2.08
C GLY A 462 -14.88 2.45 -2.85
N ARG A 463 -14.06 1.38 -2.75
CA ARG A 463 -14.39 0.08 -3.35
C ARG A 463 -15.51 -0.63 -2.64
N LEU A 464 -15.56 -0.56 -1.31
CA LEU A 464 -16.71 -1.08 -0.56
C LEU A 464 -17.98 -0.32 -0.95
N CYS A 465 -17.93 1.01 -0.98
CA CYS A 465 -19.03 1.87 -1.42
C CYS A 465 -19.52 1.47 -2.82
N GLN A 466 -18.62 1.37 -3.81
CA GLN A 466 -18.95 0.93 -5.17
C GLN A 466 -19.52 -0.49 -5.24
N ALA A 467 -19.01 -1.42 -4.42
CA ALA A 467 -19.53 -2.79 -4.35
C ALA A 467 -20.96 -2.80 -3.80
N LEU A 468 -21.23 -2.02 -2.75
CA LEU A 468 -22.55 -1.87 -2.16
C LEU A 468 -23.54 -1.18 -3.12
N ILE A 469 -23.10 -0.15 -3.86
CA ILE A 469 -23.90 0.49 -4.93
C ILE A 469 -24.31 -0.58 -5.96
N LYS A 470 -23.35 -1.32 -6.52
CA LYS A 470 -23.63 -2.36 -7.52
C LYS A 470 -24.56 -3.45 -6.98
N PHE A 471 -24.38 -3.85 -5.72
CA PHE A 471 -25.23 -4.84 -5.07
C PHE A 471 -26.67 -4.33 -4.93
N THR A 472 -26.85 -3.13 -4.38
CA THR A 472 -28.17 -2.53 -4.13
C THR A 472 -28.91 -2.18 -5.42
N GLU A 473 -28.21 -1.67 -6.44
CA GLU A 473 -28.79 -1.37 -7.76
C GLU A 473 -29.15 -2.62 -8.56
N SER A 474 -28.36 -3.70 -8.44
CA SER A 474 -28.62 -4.93 -9.20
C SER A 474 -29.77 -5.76 -8.64
N MET A 475 -30.23 -5.48 -7.42
CA MET A 475 -31.32 -6.20 -6.77
C MET A 475 -32.61 -5.37 -6.83
N GLU A 476 -33.32 -5.46 -7.95
CA GLU A 476 -34.61 -4.76 -8.18
C GLU A 476 -35.74 -5.24 -7.25
N ARG A 477 -35.54 -6.30 -6.46
CA ARG A 477 -36.52 -6.84 -5.49
C ARG A 477 -36.13 -6.51 -4.05
N GLU A 478 -37.11 -6.15 -3.22
CA GLU A 478 -36.90 -5.91 -1.77
C GLU A 478 -36.46 -7.16 -0.99
N ASP A 479 -36.59 -8.36 -1.58
CA ASP A 479 -36.30 -9.67 -0.96
C ASP A 479 -34.89 -9.77 -0.32
N TRP A 480 -33.87 -9.10 -0.89
CA TRP A 480 -32.51 -9.16 -0.32
C TRP A 480 -32.41 -8.47 1.04
N GLN A 481 -33.29 -7.53 1.33
CA GLN A 481 -33.24 -6.75 2.57
C GLN A 481 -33.61 -7.62 3.76
N ASP A 482 -34.56 -8.53 3.59
CA ASP A 482 -34.96 -9.46 4.65
C ASP A 482 -33.86 -10.48 4.95
N GLU A 483 -33.14 -10.96 3.92
CA GLU A 483 -32.10 -11.98 4.07
C GLU A 483 -30.73 -11.40 4.46
N HIS A 484 -30.38 -10.24 3.92
CA HIS A 484 -29.03 -9.68 3.97
C HIS A 484 -28.95 -8.28 4.59
N GLY A 485 -30.08 -7.65 4.92
CA GLY A 485 -30.14 -6.26 5.38
C GLY A 485 -29.26 -5.97 6.60
N GLU A 486 -29.20 -6.88 7.58
CA GLU A 486 -28.34 -6.72 8.77
C GLU A 486 -26.85 -6.63 8.40
N LYS A 487 -26.44 -7.39 7.38
CA LYS A 487 -25.03 -7.52 6.95
C LYS A 487 -24.62 -6.32 6.11
N VAL A 488 -25.51 -5.91 5.22
CA VAL A 488 -25.34 -4.69 4.41
C VAL A 488 -25.31 -3.47 5.31
N LEU A 489 -26.13 -3.42 6.37
CA LEU A 489 -26.07 -2.37 7.38
C LEU A 489 -24.70 -2.33 8.08
N TRP A 490 -24.18 -3.47 8.55
CA TRP A 490 -22.83 -3.53 9.11
C TRP A 490 -21.74 -3.04 8.15
N MET A 491 -21.78 -3.47 6.88
CA MET A 491 -20.82 -3.02 5.86
C MET A 491 -20.94 -1.53 5.56
N ALA A 492 -22.17 -0.99 5.47
CA ALA A 492 -22.41 0.43 5.26
C ALA A 492 -21.91 1.26 6.45
N CYS A 493 -22.10 0.80 7.69
CA CYS A 493 -21.52 1.43 8.88
C CYS A 493 -19.98 1.46 8.81
N LEU A 494 -19.34 0.35 8.43
CA LEU A 494 -17.88 0.33 8.25
C LEU A 494 -17.42 1.30 7.16
N GLY A 495 -18.11 1.32 6.01
CA GLY A 495 -17.83 2.25 4.91
C GLY A 495 -17.92 3.71 5.37
N ALA A 496 -18.98 4.06 6.10
CA ALA A 496 -19.17 5.41 6.63
C ALA A 496 -18.07 5.82 7.64
N GLN A 497 -17.61 4.90 8.49
CA GLN A 497 -16.58 5.20 9.50
C GLN A 497 -15.18 5.35 8.91
N LEU A 498 -14.89 4.63 7.83
CA LEU A 498 -13.55 4.54 7.24
C LEU A 498 -13.40 5.36 5.95
N ALA A 499 -14.49 5.88 5.38
CA ALA A 499 -14.44 6.69 4.18
C ALA A 499 -13.59 7.96 4.35
N GLU A 500 -12.64 8.14 3.43
CA GLU A 500 -11.81 9.34 3.35
C GLU A 500 -12.49 10.47 2.58
N ARG A 501 -13.43 10.12 1.70
CA ARG A 501 -14.19 11.07 0.88
C ARG A 501 -15.56 11.30 1.48
N ASP A 502 -15.96 12.57 1.61
CA ASP A 502 -17.28 12.94 2.14
C ASP A 502 -18.41 12.33 1.31
N GLU A 503 -18.26 12.25 -0.01
CA GLU A 503 -19.27 11.64 -0.91
C GLU A 503 -19.53 10.15 -0.59
N ASP A 504 -18.47 9.37 -0.41
CA ASP A 504 -18.58 7.94 -0.09
C ASP A 504 -19.14 7.74 1.33
N ARG A 505 -18.73 8.61 2.26
CA ARG A 505 -19.21 8.63 3.63
C ARG A 505 -20.71 8.92 3.69
N ASP A 506 -21.15 9.99 3.04
CA ASP A 506 -22.55 10.42 3.03
C ASP A 506 -23.44 9.37 2.38
N TRP A 507 -22.99 8.75 1.28
CA TRP A 507 -23.71 7.67 0.64
C TRP A 507 -23.85 6.45 1.58
N CYS A 508 -22.76 6.01 2.21
CA CYS A 508 -22.79 4.90 3.16
C CYS A 508 -23.67 5.20 4.38
N LEU A 509 -23.63 6.43 4.91
CA LEU A 509 -24.50 6.87 6.01
C LEU A 509 -25.97 6.87 5.61
N GLY A 510 -26.30 7.33 4.40
CA GLY A 510 -27.65 7.27 3.86
C GLY A 510 -28.19 5.83 3.81
N LEU A 511 -27.40 4.91 3.25
CA LEU A 511 -27.75 3.49 3.19
C LEU A 511 -27.91 2.88 4.60
N ALA A 512 -26.98 3.18 5.52
CA ALA A 512 -27.03 2.68 6.88
C ALA A 512 -28.28 3.18 7.63
N ARG A 513 -28.62 4.47 7.51
CA ARG A 513 -29.82 5.06 8.11
C ARG A 513 -31.10 4.42 7.59
N ASP A 514 -31.18 4.17 6.29
CA ASP A 514 -32.35 3.54 5.68
C ASP A 514 -32.56 2.11 6.18
N LEU A 515 -31.49 1.31 6.26
CA LEU A 515 -31.54 -0.06 6.76
C LEU A 515 -31.80 -0.12 8.27
N ALA A 516 -31.21 0.79 9.06
CA ALA A 516 -31.42 0.87 10.50
C ALA A 516 -32.88 1.19 10.85
N ARG A 517 -33.51 2.13 10.11
CA ARG A 517 -34.94 2.47 10.27
C ARG A 517 -35.84 1.27 9.96
N ARG A 518 -35.58 0.53 8.88
CA ARG A 518 -36.35 -0.67 8.52
C ARG A 518 -36.24 -1.78 9.56
N GLN A 519 -35.06 -1.94 10.17
CA GLN A 519 -34.83 -2.94 11.22
C GLN A 519 -35.30 -2.48 12.62
N GLY A 520 -35.88 -1.28 12.74
CA GLY A 520 -36.33 -0.73 14.02
C GLY A 520 -35.20 -0.38 14.99
N LEU A 521 -33.97 -0.23 14.47
CA LEU A 521 -32.77 0.12 15.25
C LEU A 521 -32.62 1.63 15.45
N SER A 522 -33.45 2.46 14.81
CA SER A 522 -33.38 3.93 14.90
C SER A 522 -33.82 4.49 16.26
N ARG A 523 -34.30 3.66 17.18
CA ARG A 523 -34.82 4.11 18.49
C ARG A 523 -33.77 4.18 19.60
N GLY A 524 -32.50 3.89 19.31
CA GLY A 524 -31.42 4.07 20.28
C GLY A 524 -30.08 3.44 19.92
N LEU A 525 -29.02 4.00 20.49
CA LEU A 525 -27.64 3.58 20.30
C LEU A 525 -27.40 2.09 20.62
N ASP A 526 -28.09 1.57 21.64
CA ASP A 526 -27.94 0.17 22.09
C ASP A 526 -28.24 -0.84 20.98
N GLY A 527 -29.21 -0.56 20.11
CA GLY A 527 -29.57 -1.44 19.01
C GLY A 527 -28.45 -1.57 17.99
N LEU A 528 -27.84 -0.44 17.62
CA LEU A 528 -26.70 -0.42 16.69
C LEU A 528 -25.46 -1.06 17.30
N VAL A 529 -25.17 -0.76 18.58
CA VAL A 529 -24.06 -1.39 19.31
C VAL A 529 -24.23 -2.92 19.35
N GLN A 530 -25.42 -3.41 19.65
CA GLN A 530 -25.71 -4.85 19.64
C GLN A 530 -25.55 -5.46 18.25
N LEU A 531 -25.97 -4.77 17.18
CA LEU A 531 -25.76 -5.22 15.80
C LEU A 531 -24.26 -5.31 15.50
N MET A 532 -23.51 -4.23 15.71
CA MET A 532 -22.07 -4.17 15.42
C MET A 532 -21.29 -5.25 16.20
N ALA A 533 -21.68 -5.51 17.46
CA ALA A 533 -21.05 -6.53 18.30
C ALA A 533 -21.20 -7.98 17.75
N ARG A 534 -22.14 -8.25 16.85
CA ARG A 534 -22.27 -9.57 16.19
C ARG A 534 -21.25 -9.79 15.08
N TYR A 535 -20.69 -8.71 14.52
CA TYR A 535 -19.77 -8.72 13.39
C TYR A 535 -18.37 -8.23 13.83
N ILE A 536 -17.39 -8.32 12.94
CA ILE A 536 -16.04 -7.77 13.16
C ILE A 536 -16.12 -6.23 13.02
N HIS A 537 -15.55 -5.49 13.96
CA HIS A 537 -15.71 -4.02 14.00
C HIS A 537 -14.56 -3.35 14.75
N ARG A 538 -14.41 -2.03 14.60
CA ARG A 538 -13.44 -1.28 15.40
C ARG A 538 -13.89 -1.22 16.87
N CYS A 539 -13.09 -1.74 17.79
CA CYS A 539 -13.39 -1.69 19.22
C CYS A 539 -12.77 -0.46 19.91
N GLU A 540 -13.46 0.06 20.91
CA GLU A 540 -12.85 0.85 21.96
C GLU A 540 -11.96 -0.02 22.86
N PRO A 541 -11.09 0.54 23.71
CA PRO A 541 -10.31 -0.23 24.69
C PRO A 541 -11.17 -1.08 25.63
N THR A 542 -12.44 -0.72 25.80
CA THR A 542 -13.46 -1.45 26.56
C THR A 542 -13.98 -2.70 25.85
N GLY A 543 -13.62 -2.91 24.58
CA GLY A 543 -14.16 -3.96 23.70
C GLY A 543 -15.53 -3.64 23.11
N VAL A 544 -16.10 -2.48 23.42
CA VAL A 544 -17.39 -2.03 22.85
C VAL A 544 -17.16 -1.58 21.40
N PRO A 545 -18.11 -1.87 20.49
CA PRO A 545 -18.07 -1.30 19.15
C PRO A 545 -17.96 0.22 19.19
N ARG A 546 -16.92 0.75 18.55
CA ARG A 546 -16.78 2.17 18.34
C ARG A 546 -17.82 2.60 17.33
N VAL A 547 -18.74 3.47 17.76
CA VAL A 547 -19.85 4.01 16.96
C VAL A 547 -19.64 5.48 16.58
N SER A 548 -18.48 6.05 16.91
CA SER A 548 -18.13 7.41 16.48
C SER A 548 -18.24 7.55 14.96
N GLY A 549 -18.85 8.64 14.50
CA GLY A 549 -19.07 8.92 13.07
C GLY A 549 -20.33 8.29 12.47
N LEU A 550 -21.12 7.57 13.28
CA LEU A 550 -22.38 6.95 12.89
C LEU A 550 -23.60 7.61 13.57
N GLU A 551 -23.42 8.76 14.21
CA GLU A 551 -24.45 9.42 15.04
C GLU A 551 -25.77 9.61 14.28
N ASP A 552 -25.70 9.94 13.00
CA ASP A 552 -26.86 10.17 12.15
C ASP A 552 -27.60 8.88 11.74
N VAL A 553 -27.09 7.70 12.07
CA VAL A 553 -27.74 6.41 11.77
C VAL A 553 -28.88 6.11 12.75
N TRP A 554 -28.80 6.60 13.98
CA TRP A 554 -29.80 6.36 15.04
C TRP A 554 -30.46 7.64 15.58
N ASP A 555 -30.06 8.83 15.12
CA ASP A 555 -30.75 10.07 15.48
C ASP A 555 -31.91 10.34 14.50
N ASP A 556 -33.14 10.03 14.90
CA ASP A 556 -34.38 10.29 14.15
C ASP A 556 -34.66 11.81 13.94
N ARG A 557 -33.81 12.71 14.47
CA ARG A 557 -33.99 14.17 14.36
C ARG A 557 -33.29 14.82 13.17
N ALA A 558 -32.47 14.07 12.43
CA ALA A 558 -31.81 14.50 11.19
C ALA A 558 -32.61 14.05 9.96
#